data_AF-A0A821ZLC2-F1
#
_entry.id   AF-A0A821ZLC2-F1
#
_cell.length_a   1.000
_cell.length_b   1.000
_cell.length_c   1.000
_cell.angle_alpha   90.00
_cell.angle_beta   90.00
_cell.angle_gamma   90.00
#
_symmetry.space_group_name_H-M   'P 1'
#
loop_
_entity.id
_entity.type
_entity.pdbx_description
1 polymer ?
#
loop_
_entity_poly.entity_id
_entity_poly.type
_entity_poly.pdbx_seq_one_letter_code
_entity_poly.pdbx_strand_id
1 'polypeptide(L)'
;MAAKAMSSTHVAQHKVLDNQASSNGVKSMKSELRRLATFRTWKRNNQSILSKGFLAKVGLYYIETSDTMKCDGCDFECELSSSDINPIEEHMKRSPKCQFVPDQNALLSKNGMFFFL
;
A
#
# COMPACT_ATOMS: atom_id res chain seq x y z
N MET A 1 49.84 22.73 28.22
CA MET A 1 48.87 21.63 28.04
C MET A 1 48.42 21.59 26.59
N ALA A 2 48.48 20.43 25.94
CA ALA A 2 47.80 20.13 24.66
C ALA A 2 46.28 19.99 24.92
N ALA A 3 45.32 20.00 23.99
CA ALA A 3 45.19 20.48 22.59
C ALA A 3 43.64 20.65 22.38
N LYS A 4 42.96 20.66 21.21
CA LYS A 4 43.27 20.43 19.78
C LYS A 4 42.17 21.11 18.94
N ALA A 5 42.45 21.50 17.69
CA ALA A 5 41.41 21.94 16.75
C ALA A 5 40.55 20.75 16.27
N MET A 6 39.28 21.02 15.90
CA MET A 6 38.60 20.32 14.81
C MET A 6 37.36 21.11 14.35
N SER A 7 37.33 21.41 13.04
CA SER A 7 36.16 21.96 12.34
C SER A 7 35.05 20.91 12.24
N SER A 8 33.79 21.32 12.40
CA SER A 8 32.63 20.49 12.05
C SER A 8 31.70 21.26 11.11
N THR A 9 31.80 20.96 9.82
CA THR A 9 30.75 21.28 8.84
C THR A 9 29.44 20.62 9.27
N HIS A 10 28.52 21.42 9.84
CA HIS A 10 27.21 20.93 10.22
C HIS A 10 26.33 20.77 8.97
N VAL A 11 26.35 19.59 8.37
CA VAL A 11 25.44 19.21 7.29
C VAL A 11 24.02 19.13 7.86
N ALA A 12 23.32 20.26 7.86
CA ALA A 12 21.94 20.35 8.31
C ALA A 12 20.97 20.08 7.15
N GLN A 13 20.38 18.89 7.19
CA GLN A 13 18.98 18.65 6.83
C GLN A 13 18.57 18.90 5.37
N HIS A 14 18.53 17.81 4.58
CA HIS A 14 17.54 17.68 3.52
C HIS A 14 16.14 17.76 4.15
N LYS A 15 15.53 18.95 4.08
CA LYS A 15 14.16 19.18 4.52
C LYS A 15 13.20 18.53 3.51
N VAL A 16 12.90 17.25 3.71
CA VAL A 16 11.75 16.61 3.08
C VAL A 16 10.52 17.38 3.54
N LEU A 17 9.91 18.13 2.62
CA LEU A 17 8.70 18.89 2.90
C LEU A 17 7.50 17.93 2.94
N ASP A 18 7.28 17.34 4.10
CA ASP A 18 5.95 16.89 4.48
C ASP A 18 5.00 18.09 4.44
N ASN A 19 3.93 18.00 3.64
CA ASN A 19 2.82 18.92 3.75
C ASN A 19 1.50 18.17 3.51
N GLN A 20 0.60 18.28 4.49
CA GLN A 20 -0.63 17.50 4.58
C GLN A 20 -1.73 18.06 3.65
N ALA A 21 -2.83 17.32 3.58
CA ALA A 21 -3.89 17.44 2.57
C ALA A 21 -4.53 18.84 2.39
N SER A 22 -4.86 19.18 1.14
CA SER A 22 -6.14 19.82 0.80
C SER A 22 -6.52 19.62 -0.69
N SER A 23 -7.83 19.51 -0.94
CA SER A 23 -8.60 19.67 -2.19
C SER A 23 -8.07 19.19 -3.57
N ASN A 24 -8.85 18.30 -4.21
CA ASN A 24 -9.04 18.18 -5.66
C ASN A 24 -7.83 17.92 -6.58
N GLY A 25 -7.05 16.89 -6.27
CA GLY A 25 -6.14 16.27 -7.24
C GLY A 25 -5.84 14.83 -6.89
N VAL A 26 -6.24 13.88 -7.76
CA VAL A 26 -5.87 12.46 -7.62
C VAL A 26 -4.38 12.34 -7.86
N LYS A 27 -3.62 12.37 -6.75
CA LYS A 27 -2.17 12.20 -6.71
C LYS A 27 -1.81 10.83 -7.27
N SER A 28 -1.35 10.77 -8.53
CA SER A 28 -1.02 9.53 -9.27
C SER A 28 -0.38 8.44 -8.40
N MET A 29 -0.97 7.23 -8.40
CA MET A 29 -0.63 6.14 -7.49
C MET A 29 0.36 5.13 -8.09
N LYS A 30 1.06 5.53 -9.17
CA LYS A 30 2.06 4.72 -9.91
C LYS A 30 3.18 4.18 -9.04
N SER A 31 3.56 4.88 -7.97
CA SER A 31 4.61 4.45 -7.04
C SER A 31 4.07 3.48 -5.98
N GLU A 32 4.69 2.30 -5.87
CA GLU A 32 4.42 1.32 -4.79
C GLU A 32 4.56 1.96 -3.39
N LEU A 33 5.60 2.77 -3.17
CA LEU A 33 5.81 3.46 -1.90
C LEU A 33 4.66 4.44 -1.58
N ARG A 34 4.10 5.12 -2.60
CA ARG A 34 2.95 6.00 -2.42
C ARG A 34 1.68 5.20 -2.09
N ARG A 35 1.47 4.06 -2.74
CA ARG A 35 0.38 3.13 -2.39
C ARG A 35 0.53 2.62 -0.96
N LEU A 36 1.72 2.17 -0.57
CA LEU A 36 2.04 1.72 0.79
C LEU A 36 1.74 2.80 1.85
N ALA A 37 2.05 4.06 1.57
CA ALA A 37 1.78 5.17 2.48
C ALA A 37 0.29 5.39 2.80
N THR A 38 -0.64 4.93 1.95
CA THR A 38 -2.08 5.02 2.24
C THR A 38 -2.54 4.09 3.37
N PHE A 39 -1.86 2.96 3.57
CA PHE A 39 -2.24 1.99 4.61
C PHE A 39 -1.79 2.39 6.02
N ARG A 40 -1.27 3.62 6.23
CA ARG A 40 -0.86 4.13 7.55
C ARG A 40 -2.02 4.13 8.56
N THR A 41 -3.20 4.56 8.11
CA THR A 41 -4.43 4.68 8.92
C THR A 41 -5.35 3.46 8.81
N TRP A 42 -5.02 2.48 7.96
CA TRP A 42 -5.78 1.23 7.82
C TRP A 42 -5.59 0.34 9.07
N LYS A 43 -6.60 0.31 9.94
CA LYS A 43 -6.60 -0.36 11.27
C LYS A 43 -6.89 -1.86 11.25
N ARG A 44 -7.03 -2.49 10.07
CA ARG A 44 -7.31 -3.94 9.93
C ARG A 44 -6.09 -4.84 10.23
N ASN A 45 -5.08 -4.32 10.93
CA ASN A 45 -3.78 -4.98 11.15
C ASN A 45 -3.80 -6.17 12.13
N ASN A 46 -4.94 -6.49 12.75
CA ASN A 46 -5.11 -7.69 13.58
C ASN A 46 -6.06 -8.75 12.96
N GLN A 47 -6.74 -8.44 11.85
CA GLN A 47 -7.68 -9.35 11.16
C GLN A 47 -7.33 -9.61 9.70
N SER A 48 -6.55 -8.73 9.04
CA SER A 48 -6.12 -8.99 7.67
C SER A 48 -4.87 -9.85 7.63
N ILE A 49 -4.99 -11.04 7.06
CA ILE A 49 -3.87 -11.94 6.71
C ILE A 49 -2.94 -11.29 5.64
N LEU A 50 -3.38 -10.19 5.02
CA LEU A 50 -2.71 -9.52 3.92
C LEU A 50 -1.71 -8.47 4.41
N SER A 51 -0.44 -8.63 4.03
CA SER A 51 0.57 -7.59 4.25
C SER A 51 0.25 -6.30 3.48
N LYS A 52 0.32 -5.16 4.18
CA LYS A 52 0.19 -3.80 3.61
C LYS A 52 1.17 -3.58 2.44
N GLY A 53 2.38 -4.14 2.54
CA GLY A 53 3.38 -4.12 1.47
C GLY A 53 2.97 -4.97 0.27
N PHE A 54 2.33 -6.13 0.49
CA PHE A 54 1.85 -6.97 -0.60
C PHE A 54 0.72 -6.30 -1.38
N LEU A 55 -0.26 -5.70 -0.69
CA LEU A 55 -1.34 -4.92 -1.30
C LEU A 55 -0.80 -3.79 -2.19
N ALA A 56 0.13 -2.98 -1.65
CA ALA A 56 0.80 -1.94 -2.41
C ALA A 56 1.55 -2.48 -3.65
N LYS A 57 2.20 -3.64 -3.53
CA LYS A 57 2.89 -4.30 -4.64
C LYS A 57 1.94 -4.78 -5.74
N VAL A 58 0.77 -5.34 -5.39
CA VAL A 58 -0.29 -5.73 -6.34
C VAL A 58 -1.20 -4.58 -6.76
N GLY A 59 -0.63 -3.36 -6.86
CA GLY A 59 -1.31 -2.19 -7.43
C GLY A 59 -2.38 -1.55 -6.55
N LEU A 60 -2.73 -2.13 -5.40
CA LEU A 60 -3.81 -1.66 -4.53
C LEU A 60 -3.36 -0.53 -3.59
N TYR A 61 -4.27 0.41 -3.36
CA TYR A 61 -4.11 1.48 -2.36
C TYR A 61 -5.43 1.75 -1.65
N TYR A 62 -5.33 2.29 -0.43
CA TYR A 62 -6.46 2.56 0.45
C TYR A 62 -6.95 4.02 0.35
N ILE A 63 -8.25 4.21 0.48
CA ILE A 63 -8.93 5.50 0.58
C ILE A 63 -9.67 5.52 1.92
N GLU A 64 -9.06 6.23 2.88
CA GLU A 64 -9.54 6.29 4.27
C GLU A 64 -10.93 6.91 4.42
N THR A 65 -11.28 7.89 3.58
CA THR A 65 -12.55 8.61 3.66
C THR A 65 -13.78 7.78 3.30
N SER A 66 -13.59 6.62 2.65
CA SER A 66 -14.67 5.75 2.17
C SER A 66 -14.43 4.27 2.51
N ASP A 67 -13.42 3.98 3.35
CA ASP A 67 -12.95 2.62 3.67
C ASP A 67 -12.84 1.72 2.42
N THR A 68 -12.17 2.21 1.38
CA THR A 68 -12.16 1.57 0.04
C THR A 68 -10.74 1.23 -0.40
N MET A 69 -10.56 0.10 -1.10
CA MET A 69 -9.35 -0.14 -1.91
C MET A 69 -9.62 0.14 -3.38
N LYS A 70 -8.66 0.79 -4.05
CA LYS A 70 -8.62 0.94 -5.51
C LYS A 70 -7.32 0.42 -6.09
N CYS A 71 -7.33 0.09 -7.38
CA CYS A 71 -6.12 -0.24 -8.15
C CYS A 71 -5.57 0.99 -8.91
N ASP A 72 -4.25 1.06 -9.12
CA ASP A 72 -3.62 2.06 -10.00
C ASP A 72 -3.60 1.62 -11.48
N GLY A 73 -3.76 0.32 -11.76
CA GLY A 73 -3.66 -0.24 -13.12
C GLY A 73 -4.98 -0.69 -13.77
N CYS A 74 -6.13 -0.48 -13.12
CA CYS A 74 -7.47 -0.74 -13.66
C CYS A 74 -8.54 -0.07 -12.80
N ASP A 75 -9.79 -0.06 -13.27
CA ASP A 75 -10.96 0.53 -12.59
C ASP A 75 -11.50 -0.32 -11.40
N PHE A 76 -10.65 -1.12 -10.77
CA PHE A 76 -11.04 -1.91 -9.60
C PHE A 76 -11.24 -1.03 -8.36
N GLU A 77 -12.36 -1.24 -7.68
CA GLU A 77 -12.77 -0.56 -6.46
C GLU A 77 -13.57 -1.49 -5.54
N CYS A 78 -13.21 -1.58 -4.27
CA CYS A 78 -13.79 -2.51 -3.29
C CYS A 78 -13.91 -1.85 -1.91
N GLU A 79 -15.14 -1.78 -1.39
CA GLU A 79 -15.43 -1.29 -0.03
C GLU A 79 -15.12 -2.36 1.02
N LEU A 80 -14.33 -1.96 2.02
CA LEU A 80 -13.82 -2.80 3.10
C LEU A 80 -14.76 -2.87 4.32
N SER A 81 -15.89 -2.17 4.27
CA SER A 81 -17.01 -2.27 5.23
C SER A 81 -17.62 -3.67 5.28
N SER A 82 -17.44 -4.45 4.21
CA SER A 82 -17.77 -5.87 4.15
C SER A 82 -16.66 -6.73 4.77
N SER A 83 -16.94 -7.31 5.94
CA SER A 83 -15.97 -8.00 6.80
C SER A 83 -15.19 -9.12 6.11
N ASP A 84 -15.84 -9.82 5.17
CA ASP A 84 -15.40 -11.11 4.65
C ASP A 84 -14.71 -11.01 3.28
N ILE A 85 -14.62 -9.82 2.67
CA ILE A 85 -14.03 -9.67 1.33
C ILE A 85 -12.50 -9.56 1.41
N ASN A 86 -11.83 -10.50 0.75
CA ASN A 86 -10.42 -10.38 0.38
C ASN A 86 -10.29 -9.48 -0.87
N PRO A 87 -9.71 -8.26 -0.74
CA PRO A 87 -9.60 -7.32 -1.85
C PRO A 87 -8.68 -7.80 -2.99
N ILE A 88 -7.80 -8.78 -2.75
CA ILE A 88 -6.95 -9.36 -3.79
C ILE A 88 -7.74 -10.36 -4.63
N GLU A 89 -8.48 -11.28 -4.00
CA GLU A 89 -9.34 -12.24 -4.70
C GLU A 89 -10.42 -11.53 -5.54
N GLU A 90 -11.05 -10.50 -4.96
CA GLU A 90 -12.07 -9.72 -5.65
C GLU A 90 -11.47 -8.89 -6.80
N HIS A 91 -10.22 -8.41 -6.68
CA HIS A 91 -9.47 -7.78 -7.78
C HIS A 91 -9.15 -8.76 -8.90
N MET A 92 -8.74 -10.00 -8.58
CA MET A 92 -8.52 -11.06 -9.57
C MET A 92 -9.81 -11.42 -10.32
N LYS A 93 -10.92 -11.53 -9.59
CA LYS A 93 -12.24 -11.89 -10.12
C LYS A 93 -12.86 -10.80 -11.00
N ARG A 94 -12.78 -9.52 -10.58
CA ARG A 94 -13.38 -8.39 -11.32
C ARG A 94 -12.46 -7.74 -12.35
N SER A 95 -11.14 -7.96 -12.28
CA SER A 95 -10.18 -7.37 -13.21
C SER A 95 -9.06 -8.35 -13.60
N PRO A 96 -9.38 -9.56 -14.09
CA PRO A 96 -8.40 -10.62 -14.38
C PRO A 96 -7.35 -10.27 -15.44
N LYS A 97 -7.53 -9.18 -16.18
CA LYS A 97 -6.57 -8.65 -17.17
C LYS A 97 -5.69 -7.52 -16.64
N CYS A 98 -5.81 -7.14 -15.36
CA CYS A 98 -4.98 -6.09 -14.78
C CYS A 98 -3.51 -6.56 -14.67
N GLN A 99 -2.57 -5.71 -15.08
CA GLN A 99 -1.12 -5.98 -14.96
C GLN A 99 -0.63 -6.25 -13.51
N PHE A 100 -1.41 -5.84 -12.51
CA PHE A 100 -1.10 -6.03 -11.10
C PHE A 100 -1.78 -7.24 -10.46
N VAL A 101 -2.71 -7.91 -11.18
CA VAL A 101 -3.29 -9.17 -10.71
C VAL A 101 -2.20 -10.24 -10.73
N PRO A 102 -1.85 -10.85 -9.58
CA PRO A 102 -0.94 -11.98 -9.57
C PRO A 102 -1.62 -13.21 -10.19
N ASP A 103 -0.85 -14.07 -10.84
CA ASP A 103 -1.28 -15.42 -11.18
C ASP A 103 -1.82 -16.12 -9.91
N GLN A 104 -2.93 -16.83 -10.01
CA GLN A 104 -3.55 -17.52 -8.86
C GLN A 104 -2.55 -18.49 -8.20
N ASN A 105 -1.68 -19.12 -8.99
CA ASN A 105 -0.61 -20.00 -8.53
C ASN A 105 0.47 -19.25 -7.72
N ALA A 106 0.67 -17.95 -7.97
CA ALA A 106 1.66 -17.13 -7.29
C ALA A 106 1.22 -16.63 -5.90
N LEU A 107 -0.06 -16.77 -5.55
CA LEU A 107 -0.59 -16.56 -4.20
C LEU A 107 -0.49 -17.82 -3.35
N LEU A 108 -0.95 -18.95 -3.90
CA LEU A 108 -0.95 -20.26 -3.24
C LEU A 108 0.47 -20.75 -2.90
N SER A 109 1.49 -20.37 -3.68
CA SER A 109 2.89 -20.72 -3.44
C SER A 109 3.59 -19.90 -2.36
N LYS A 110 3.01 -18.77 -1.91
CA LYS A 110 3.62 -17.88 -0.90
C LYS A 110 2.93 -17.96 0.46
N ASN A 111 1.64 -18.26 0.46
CA ASN A 111 0.88 -18.59 1.66
C ASN A 111 0.64 -20.10 1.67
N GLY A 112 1.58 -20.84 2.25
CA GLY A 112 1.36 -22.26 2.50
C GLY A 112 0.17 -22.46 3.44
N MET A 113 -0.86 -23.14 2.93
CA MET A 113 -2.07 -23.60 3.62
C MET A 113 -3.27 -22.62 3.70
N PHE A 114 -4.46 -23.21 3.51
CA PHE A 114 -5.84 -22.71 3.77
C PHE A 114 -6.48 -21.76 2.73
N PHE A 115 -7.66 -22.06 2.15
CA PHE A 115 -8.61 -23.18 2.34
C PHE A 115 -8.97 -23.89 1.02
N PHE A 116 -9.11 -25.21 1.07
CA PHE A 116 -9.93 -26.01 0.16
C PHE A 116 -11.23 -26.37 0.89
N LEU A 117 -12.31 -26.54 0.10
CA LEU A 117 -13.69 -26.93 0.47
C LEU A 117 -14.53 -25.81 1.11
#